data_AF-A0AAN3H6B7-F1
#
_entry.id   AF-A0AAN3H6B7-F1
#
_cell.length_a   1.000
_cell.length_b   1.000
_cell.length_c   1.000
_cell.angle_alpha   90.00
_cell.angle_beta   90.00
_cell.angle_gamma   90.00
#
_symmetry.space_group_name_H-M   'P 1'
#
loop_
_entity.id
_entity.type
_entity.pdbx_description
1 polymer ?
#
loop_
_entity_poly.entity_id
_entity_poly.type
_entity_poly.pdbx_seq_one_letter_code
_entity_poly.pdbx_strand_id
1 'polypeptide(L)'
;MTVSLVLSVTLSALPGKASTVSAEIPYQTFRDFAENKGVFTPGVTGIEIKDNNGNAVGTLDVPMIDFSSVSRRGSLTLLSQGYGVSAKHGDLGDVNNASFGYDKNNYTVVKNNKHSGLDFSLHRFSKLIAEATPADINISGQLSDSSQYTAFYRAGAGTQYIKERSGKQTHIPGTFLTGGTVGTPWYSGNNLISSSPGDTYNKSQGPLASYGQMGDSGSPLFAYDSLSEKMVSGWSHPA
;
A
#
# COMPACT_ATOMS: atom_id res chain seq x y z
N MET A 1 -5.85 7.50 -28.62
CA MET A 1 -6.47 7.22 -27.31
C MET A 1 -5.71 6.06 -26.71
N THR A 2 -4.75 6.33 -25.85
CA THR A 2 -4.02 5.29 -25.12
C THR A 2 -4.92 4.73 -24.04
N VAL A 3 -5.22 3.44 -24.12
CA VAL A 3 -5.98 2.72 -23.10
C VAL A 3 -5.04 2.56 -21.90
N SER A 4 -5.25 3.33 -20.83
CA SER A 4 -4.61 3.05 -19.54
C SER A 4 -5.14 1.72 -19.04
N LEU A 5 -4.26 0.72 -19.04
CA LEU A 5 -4.53 -0.62 -18.53
C LEU A 5 -4.64 -0.52 -17.01
N VAL A 6 -5.85 -0.70 -16.47
CA VAL A 6 -6.05 -0.81 -15.02
C VAL A 6 -5.61 -2.22 -14.61
N LEU A 7 -4.37 -2.33 -14.14
CA LEU A 7 -3.88 -3.51 -13.44
C LEU A 7 -4.44 -3.50 -12.01
N SER A 8 -4.90 -4.64 -11.50
CA SER A 8 -5.23 -4.83 -10.08
C SER A 8 -4.18 -5.77 -9.46
N VAL A 9 -3.84 -5.63 -8.18
CA VAL A 9 -2.76 -6.41 -7.55
C VAL A 9 -3.34 -7.47 -6.63
N THR A 10 -3.47 -8.74 -7.04
CA THR A 10 -3.66 -9.87 -6.11
C THR A 10 -2.38 -10.19 -5.36
N LEU A 11 -2.27 -9.86 -4.08
CA LEU A 11 -1.33 -10.60 -3.23
C LEU A 11 -1.95 -11.98 -3.02
N SER A 12 -1.38 -13.03 -3.64
CA SER A 12 -1.92 -14.38 -3.51
C SER A 12 -1.83 -14.82 -2.05
N ALA A 13 -2.95 -14.74 -1.34
CA ALA A 13 -3.10 -15.29 -0.01
C ALA A 13 -3.11 -16.83 -0.15
N LEU A 14 -2.04 -17.48 0.32
CA LEU A 14 -2.23 -18.81 0.89
C LEU A 14 -3.21 -18.65 2.07
N PRO A 15 -4.11 -19.61 2.34
CA PRO A 15 -5.12 -19.46 3.38
C PRO A 15 -4.45 -19.28 4.75
N GLY A 16 -4.30 -18.03 5.19
CA GLY A 16 -3.60 -17.70 6.45
C GLY A 16 -3.10 -16.26 6.62
N LYS A 17 -4.02 -15.35 6.99
CA LYS A 17 -3.96 -14.30 8.05
C LYS A 17 -2.86 -13.23 8.17
N ALA A 18 -3.27 -11.94 8.09
CA ALA A 18 -2.75 -10.78 8.85
C ALA A 18 -2.48 -9.38 8.18
N SER A 19 -1.52 -8.60 8.68
CA SER A 19 -0.78 -7.48 8.07
C SER A 19 0.51 -7.61 8.85
N THR A 20 1.52 -8.19 8.22
CA THR A 20 2.58 -8.87 8.94
C THR A 20 3.91 -8.27 8.58
N VAL A 21 4.64 -7.89 9.62
CA VAL A 21 5.96 -7.29 9.53
C VAL A 21 6.95 -8.05 10.41
N SER A 22 8.25 -7.81 10.20
CA SER A 22 9.30 -8.43 11.01
C SER A 22 9.19 -8.04 12.48
N ALA A 23 9.41 -8.99 13.39
CA ALA A 23 9.54 -8.73 14.82
C ALA A 23 10.89 -8.09 15.20
N GLU A 24 11.87 -8.06 14.29
CA GLU A 24 13.22 -7.56 14.54
C GLU A 24 13.38 -6.05 14.32
N ILE A 25 12.42 -5.40 13.69
CA ILE A 25 12.43 -3.96 13.43
C ILE A 25 11.48 -3.28 14.43
N PRO A 26 11.84 -2.12 15.03
CA PRO A 26 10.96 -1.41 15.94
C PRO A 26 9.61 -1.14 15.25
N TYR A 27 8.53 -1.58 15.88
CA TYR A 27 7.20 -1.56 15.25
C TYR A 27 6.76 -0.15 14.81
N GLN A 28 7.19 0.88 15.56
CA GLN A 28 6.94 2.28 15.23
C GLN A 28 7.48 2.67 13.85
N THR A 29 8.54 2.03 13.36
CA THR A 29 9.12 2.25 12.03
C THR A 29 8.08 2.02 10.92
N PHE A 30 7.30 0.94 11.00
CA PHE A 30 6.26 0.63 10.02
C PHE A 30 5.07 1.59 10.08
N ARG A 31 4.80 2.15 11.26
CA ARG A 31 3.76 3.17 11.46
C ARG A 31 4.19 4.53 10.94
N ASP A 32 5.40 4.94 11.27
CA ASP A 32 5.97 6.20 10.82
C ASP A 32 6.14 6.21 9.31
N PHE A 33 6.56 5.08 8.71
CA PHE A 33 6.58 4.88 7.27
C PHE A 33 5.21 5.13 6.65
N ALA A 34 4.16 4.49 7.18
CA ALA A 34 2.80 4.56 6.61
C ALA A 34 2.09 5.89 6.83
N GLU A 35 2.50 6.66 7.85
CA GLU A 35 1.92 7.96 8.19
C GLU A 35 2.82 9.13 7.78
N ASN A 36 3.93 8.88 7.06
CA ASN A 36 4.95 9.86 6.69
C ASN A 36 5.49 10.70 7.86
N LYS A 37 5.77 10.02 8.99
CA LYS A 37 6.28 10.64 10.22
C LYS A 37 7.76 10.33 10.43
N GLY A 38 8.36 11.05 11.38
CA GLY A 38 9.76 10.89 11.73
C GLY A 38 10.66 11.09 10.51
N VAL A 39 11.54 10.13 10.25
CA VAL A 39 12.47 10.15 9.11
C VAL A 39 11.80 9.92 7.75
N PHE A 40 10.54 9.48 7.72
CA PHE A 40 9.79 9.14 6.50
C PHE A 40 9.00 10.33 5.93
N THR A 41 9.57 11.53 6.04
CA THR A 41 9.00 12.73 5.42
C THR A 41 9.06 12.59 3.89
N PRO A 42 8.00 12.94 3.13
CA PRO A 42 7.99 12.76 1.68
C PRO A 42 9.17 13.47 0.99
N GLY A 43 9.73 12.81 -0.01
CA GLY A 43 10.90 13.29 -0.77
C GLY A 43 12.26 12.96 -0.16
N VAL A 44 12.33 12.53 1.11
CA VAL A 44 13.60 12.10 1.72
C VAL A 44 14.09 10.81 1.07
N THR A 45 15.38 10.74 0.75
CA THR A 45 16.07 9.57 0.18
C THR A 45 17.11 9.02 1.17
N GLY A 46 17.55 7.78 0.98
CA GLY A 46 18.66 7.21 1.76
C GLY A 46 18.30 6.93 3.21
N ILE A 47 17.05 6.55 3.47
CA ILE A 47 16.56 6.29 4.84
C ILE A 47 17.07 4.93 5.29
N GLU A 48 17.99 4.93 6.26
CA GLU A 48 18.50 3.70 6.88
C GLU A 48 17.46 3.07 7.81
N ILE A 49 17.16 1.79 7.60
CA ILE A 49 16.29 0.98 8.46
C ILE A 49 17.15 0.21 9.45
N LYS A 50 16.78 0.26 10.73
CA LYS A 50 17.50 -0.39 11.83
C LYS A 50 16.66 -1.45 12.52
N ASP A 51 17.33 -2.49 13.01
CA ASP A 51 16.74 -3.49 13.88
C ASP A 51 16.58 -2.95 15.32
N ASN A 52 15.96 -3.74 16.20
CA ASN A 52 15.75 -3.41 17.61
C ASN A 52 17.06 -3.23 18.41
N ASN A 53 18.19 -3.70 17.88
CA ASN A 53 19.51 -3.55 18.48
C ASN A 53 20.29 -2.35 17.91
N GLY A 54 19.72 -1.64 16.93
CA GLY A 54 20.33 -0.51 16.25
C GLY A 54 21.23 -0.88 15.07
N ASN A 55 21.30 -2.15 14.67
CA ASN A 55 22.06 -2.56 13.49
C ASN A 55 21.32 -2.20 12.21
N ALA A 56 22.06 -1.86 11.16
CA ALA A 56 21.49 -1.58 9.85
C ALA A 56 20.91 -2.86 9.21
N VAL A 57 19.65 -2.77 8.75
CA VAL A 57 18.94 -3.81 7.99
C VAL A 57 19.07 -3.54 6.48
N GLY A 58 19.02 -2.27 6.09
CA GLY A 58 19.18 -1.80 4.71
C GLY A 58 18.70 -0.35 4.57
N THR A 59 18.61 0.13 3.33
CA THR A 59 18.29 1.53 3.04
C THR A 59 17.15 1.65 2.04
N LEU A 60 16.30 2.65 2.22
CA LEU A 60 15.31 3.08 1.23
C LEU A 60 15.94 4.17 0.35
N ASP A 61 16.39 3.79 -0.85
CA ASP A 61 17.20 4.67 -1.70
C ASP A 61 16.40 5.52 -2.71
N VAL A 62 15.09 5.27 -2.84
CA VAL A 62 14.20 6.12 -3.65
C VAL A 62 13.55 7.20 -2.78
N PRO A 63 13.11 8.35 -3.35
CA PRO A 63 12.42 9.38 -2.58
C PRO A 63 11.18 8.82 -1.88
N MET A 64 11.03 9.11 -0.60
CA MET A 64 9.88 8.68 0.20
C MET A 64 8.58 9.21 -0.43
N ILE A 65 7.62 8.32 -0.62
CA ILE A 65 6.31 8.66 -1.18
C ILE A 65 5.50 9.55 -0.22
N ASP A 66 4.65 10.43 -0.76
CA ASP A 66 3.54 11.04 -0.02
C ASP A 66 2.33 10.10 0.00
N PHE A 67 2.05 9.49 1.16
CA PHE A 67 0.89 8.63 1.38
C PHE A 67 -0.40 9.41 1.68
N SER A 68 -0.44 10.74 1.52
CA SER A 68 -1.66 11.54 1.74
C SER A 68 -2.85 11.07 0.90
N SER A 69 -2.60 10.47 -0.26
CA SER A 69 -3.60 9.85 -1.13
C SER A 69 -4.31 8.64 -0.51
N VAL A 70 -3.74 8.03 0.54
CA VAL A 70 -4.28 6.84 1.21
C VAL A 70 -5.25 7.29 2.31
N SER A 71 -6.44 6.70 2.34
CA SER A 71 -7.42 7.01 3.38
C SER A 71 -6.86 6.65 4.76
N ARG A 72 -7.36 7.31 5.81
CA ARG A 72 -6.93 7.06 7.19
C ARG A 72 -7.16 5.62 7.68
N ARG A 73 -8.05 4.89 7.01
CA ARG A 73 -8.32 3.47 7.25
C ARG A 73 -7.62 2.53 6.26
N GLY A 74 -6.82 3.04 5.34
CA GLY A 74 -5.93 2.26 4.48
C GLY A 74 -6.61 1.42 3.39
N SER A 75 -7.93 1.48 3.28
CA SER A 75 -8.74 0.66 2.37
C SER A 75 -9.11 1.37 1.06
N LEU A 76 -8.74 2.65 0.91
CA LEU A 76 -9.12 3.46 -0.25
C LEU A 76 -7.97 4.41 -0.62
N THR A 77 -7.74 4.61 -1.92
CA THR A 77 -6.77 5.62 -2.41
C THR A 77 -7.44 6.62 -3.33
N LEU A 78 -7.04 7.88 -3.22
CA LEU A 78 -7.50 9.00 -4.03
C LEU A 78 -6.81 8.99 -5.40
N LEU A 79 -7.56 9.03 -6.51
CA LEU A 79 -7.00 9.16 -7.88
C LEU A 79 -7.27 10.52 -8.51
N SER A 80 -8.30 11.21 -8.01
CA SER A 80 -8.52 12.61 -8.29
C SER A 80 -9.25 13.23 -7.11
N GLN A 81 -9.28 14.56 -7.06
CA GLN A 81 -9.93 15.33 -6.00
C GLN A 81 -11.37 14.90 -5.67
N GLY A 82 -12.12 14.30 -6.61
CA GLY A 82 -13.49 13.82 -6.36
C GLY A 82 -13.68 12.30 -6.46
N TYR A 83 -12.61 11.54 -6.69
CA TYR A 83 -12.71 10.10 -6.94
C TYR A 83 -11.61 9.32 -6.24
N GLY A 84 -12.02 8.30 -5.50
CA GLY A 84 -11.14 7.30 -4.93
C GLY A 84 -11.52 5.91 -5.40
N VAL A 85 -10.70 4.94 -5.08
CA VAL A 85 -10.83 3.54 -5.54
C VAL A 85 -10.57 2.61 -4.37
N SER A 86 -11.17 1.42 -4.44
CA SER A 86 -11.03 0.35 -3.44
C SER A 86 -11.30 -1.01 -4.09
N ALA A 87 -11.13 -2.08 -3.32
CA ALA A 87 -11.66 -3.39 -3.68
C ALA A 87 -13.19 -3.37 -3.60
N LYS A 88 -13.85 -4.19 -4.41
CA LYS A 88 -15.32 -4.24 -4.50
C LYS A 88 -15.93 -5.15 -3.43
N HIS A 89 -15.22 -6.20 -3.03
CA HIS A 89 -15.74 -7.23 -2.14
C HIS A 89 -15.97 -6.69 -0.71
N GLY A 90 -16.91 -7.35 -0.01
CA GLY A 90 -16.93 -7.35 1.45
C GLY A 90 -17.45 -6.11 2.17
N ASP A 91 -18.23 -5.21 1.52
CA ASP A 91 -18.77 -3.99 2.14
C ASP A 91 -17.76 -3.35 3.09
N LEU A 92 -16.61 -2.93 2.55
CA LEU A 92 -15.56 -2.20 3.24
C LEU A 92 -16.20 -0.93 3.84
N GLY A 93 -16.78 -1.03 5.04
CA GLY A 93 -17.80 -0.09 5.52
C GLY A 93 -17.30 1.35 5.68
N ASP A 94 -15.99 1.53 5.68
CA ASP A 94 -15.29 2.80 5.64
C ASP A 94 -15.21 3.46 4.25
N VAL A 95 -15.33 2.72 3.15
CA VAL A 95 -15.24 3.34 1.82
C VAL A 95 -16.39 4.32 1.58
N ASN A 96 -17.55 4.13 2.22
CA ASN A 96 -18.68 5.05 2.10
C ASN A 96 -18.46 6.38 2.83
N ASN A 97 -17.56 6.42 3.82
CA ASN A 97 -17.19 7.61 4.57
C ASN A 97 -15.71 7.58 4.91
N ALA A 98 -14.89 8.07 3.98
CA ALA A 98 -13.43 8.01 4.06
C ALA A 98 -12.87 9.35 4.58
N SER A 99 -11.77 9.27 5.33
CA SER A 99 -11.06 10.46 5.80
C SER A 99 -9.67 10.57 5.19
N PHE A 100 -9.22 11.81 4.94
CA PHE A 100 -7.90 12.14 4.39
C PHE A 100 -7.19 13.21 5.23
N GLY A 101 -5.86 13.11 5.32
CA GLY A 101 -5.06 13.95 6.22
C GLY A 101 -5.28 13.59 7.70
N TYR A 102 -6.42 14.00 8.27
CA TYR A 102 -6.80 13.70 9.66
C TYR A 102 -8.14 12.96 9.73
N ASP A 103 -8.34 12.15 10.76
CA ASP A 103 -9.55 11.31 10.92
C ASP A 103 -10.85 12.13 10.95
N LYS A 104 -10.78 13.39 11.38
CA LYS A 104 -11.93 14.32 11.42
C LYS A 104 -12.40 14.79 10.04
N ASN A 105 -11.55 14.74 9.01
CA ASN A 105 -11.85 15.25 7.68
C ASN A 105 -12.57 14.18 6.85
N ASN A 106 -13.87 14.05 7.05
CA ASN A 106 -14.69 12.96 6.52
C ASN A 106 -15.36 13.33 5.18
N TYR A 107 -15.34 12.39 4.23
CA TYR A 107 -15.90 12.54 2.89
C TYR A 107 -16.85 11.39 2.55
N THR A 108 -18.10 11.75 2.25
CA THR A 108 -19.14 10.77 1.90
C THR A 108 -19.08 10.41 0.42
N VAL A 109 -19.12 9.12 0.13
CA VAL A 109 -19.30 8.60 -1.23
C VAL A 109 -20.77 8.68 -1.63
N VAL A 110 -21.03 9.28 -2.79
CA VAL A 110 -22.38 9.45 -3.35
C VAL A 110 -22.65 8.50 -4.51
N LYS A 111 -21.61 7.87 -5.07
CA LYS A 111 -21.76 6.88 -6.14
C LYS A 111 -20.63 5.85 -6.09
N ASN A 112 -21.02 4.58 -6.08
CA ASN A 112 -20.13 3.43 -6.19
C ASN A 112 -20.19 2.88 -7.63
N ASN A 113 -19.10 2.94 -8.38
CA ASN A 113 -18.98 2.36 -9.72
C ASN A 113 -18.15 1.08 -9.62
N LYS A 114 -18.85 -0.05 -9.48
CA LYS A 114 -18.22 -1.37 -9.34
C LYS A 114 -17.83 -1.92 -10.71
N HIS A 115 -16.61 -2.44 -10.85
CA HIS A 115 -16.21 -3.13 -12.07
C HIS A 115 -16.95 -4.46 -12.19
N SER A 116 -17.40 -4.81 -13.40
CA SER A 116 -18.23 -5.98 -13.65
C SER A 116 -17.47 -7.31 -13.45
N GLY A 117 -16.23 -7.38 -13.93
CA GLY A 117 -15.42 -8.61 -13.92
C GLY A 117 -14.20 -8.59 -13.00
N LEU A 118 -13.92 -7.48 -12.32
CA LEU A 118 -12.76 -7.34 -11.43
C LEU A 118 -13.23 -6.96 -10.03
N ASP A 119 -12.43 -7.31 -9.04
CA ASP A 119 -12.63 -6.91 -7.67
C ASP A 119 -12.12 -5.47 -7.44
N PHE A 120 -12.82 -4.53 -8.08
CA PHE A 120 -12.44 -3.13 -8.12
C PHE A 120 -13.69 -2.25 -8.10
N SER A 121 -13.62 -1.14 -7.38
CA SER A 121 -14.65 -0.12 -7.37
C SER A 121 -14.06 1.29 -7.38
N LEU A 122 -14.68 2.15 -8.19
CA LEU A 122 -14.41 3.58 -8.27
C LEU A 122 -15.53 4.35 -7.56
N HIS A 123 -15.17 5.09 -6.52
CA HIS A 123 -16.04 5.82 -5.62
C HIS A 123 -16.00 7.32 -5.94
N ARG A 124 -17.17 7.92 -6.15
CA ARG A 124 -17.32 9.38 -6.32
C ARG A 124 -17.72 10.02 -5.00
N PHE A 125 -16.97 11.01 -4.54
CA PHE A 125 -17.27 11.76 -3.32
C PHE A 125 -18.26 12.91 -3.56
N SER A 126 -18.95 13.33 -2.49
CA SER A 126 -19.87 14.48 -2.51
C SER A 126 -19.16 15.83 -2.65
N LYS A 127 -17.89 15.91 -2.28
CA LYS A 127 -17.05 17.11 -2.29
C LYS A 127 -15.65 16.79 -2.82
N LEU A 128 -14.94 17.83 -3.24
CA LEU A 128 -13.52 17.73 -3.58
C LEU A 128 -12.68 17.64 -2.29
N ILE A 129 -11.66 16.79 -2.30
CA ILE A 129 -10.80 16.46 -1.16
C ILE A 129 -9.57 17.35 -1.14
N ALA A 130 -9.54 18.33 -0.25
CA ALA A 130 -8.52 19.37 -0.26
C ALA A 130 -7.23 19.00 0.50
N GLU A 131 -7.27 18.01 1.41
CA GLU A 131 -6.15 17.70 2.31
C GLU A 131 -5.13 16.71 1.76
N ALA A 132 -5.39 16.14 0.58
CA ALA A 132 -4.57 15.09 0.00
C ALA A 132 -4.25 15.33 -1.48
N THR A 133 -3.06 14.93 -1.88
CA THR A 133 -2.67 14.88 -3.29
C THR A 133 -3.13 13.53 -3.86
N PRO A 134 -3.85 13.50 -4.99
CA PRO A 134 -4.20 12.23 -5.63
C PRO A 134 -2.98 11.44 -6.08
N ALA A 135 -3.06 10.12 -6.03
CA ALA A 135 -2.03 9.22 -6.54
C ALA A 135 -1.93 9.31 -8.06
N ASP A 136 -0.70 9.33 -8.57
CA ASP A 136 -0.43 9.18 -10.00
C ASP A 136 -0.67 7.72 -10.43
N ILE A 137 -1.36 7.52 -11.55
CA ILE A 137 -1.72 6.20 -12.08
C ILE A 137 -1.08 5.95 -13.46
N ASN A 138 -0.12 6.77 -13.87
CA ASN A 138 0.50 6.68 -15.17
C ASN A 138 1.58 5.57 -15.20
N ILE A 139 1.11 4.33 -15.33
CA ILE A 139 1.97 3.16 -15.54
C ILE A 139 2.08 2.92 -17.05
N SER A 140 3.31 3.01 -17.57
CA SER A 140 3.61 2.85 -19.00
C SER A 140 4.23 1.50 -19.35
N GLY A 141 4.72 0.74 -18.35
CA GLY A 141 5.44 -0.52 -18.54
C GLY A 141 4.86 -1.65 -17.70
N GLN A 142 5.53 -2.81 -17.73
CA GLN A 142 5.21 -3.92 -16.84
C GLN A 142 5.85 -3.67 -15.48
N LEU A 143 5.08 -3.78 -14.40
CA LEU A 143 5.60 -3.60 -13.03
C LEU A 143 6.67 -4.64 -12.64
N SER A 144 6.87 -5.69 -13.42
CA SER A 144 7.97 -6.65 -13.28
C SER A 144 9.29 -6.20 -13.93
N ASP A 145 9.28 -5.13 -14.73
CA ASP A 145 10.48 -4.57 -15.33
C ASP A 145 11.29 -3.81 -14.29
N SER A 146 12.31 -4.47 -13.74
CA SER A 146 13.18 -3.91 -12.71
C SER A 146 14.11 -2.81 -13.22
N SER A 147 14.23 -2.61 -14.53
CA SER A 147 14.98 -1.48 -15.09
C SER A 147 14.18 -0.17 -15.01
N GLN A 148 12.84 -0.27 -15.02
CA GLN A 148 11.94 0.87 -14.86
C GLN A 148 11.47 1.00 -13.41
N TYR A 149 10.84 -0.05 -12.87
CA TYR A 149 10.20 -0.03 -11.56
C TYR A 149 11.12 -0.63 -10.49
N THR A 150 11.79 0.24 -9.73
CA THR A 150 12.94 -0.16 -8.89
C THR A 150 12.61 -0.33 -7.41
N ALA A 151 11.44 0.12 -6.95
CA ALA A 151 10.97 -0.04 -5.57
C ALA A 151 9.45 -0.15 -5.52
N PHE A 152 8.92 -0.91 -4.55
CA PHE A 152 7.47 -1.07 -4.35
C PHE A 152 7.10 -0.87 -2.89
N TYR A 153 6.15 0.02 -2.63
CA TYR A 153 5.69 0.39 -1.30
C TYR A 153 4.19 0.15 -1.15
N ARG A 154 3.76 -0.18 0.07
CA ARG A 154 2.34 -0.30 0.45
C ARG A 154 2.07 0.39 1.78
N ALA A 155 0.82 0.76 2.00
CA ALA A 155 0.30 1.18 3.30
C ALA A 155 -1.14 0.69 3.45
N GLY A 156 -1.51 0.14 4.61
CA GLY A 156 -2.84 -0.39 4.88
C GLY A 156 -3.11 -0.53 6.38
N ALA A 157 -4.36 -0.76 6.76
CA ALA A 157 -4.78 -0.87 8.16
C ALA A 157 -5.46 -2.21 8.47
N GLY A 158 -5.03 -3.29 7.82
CA GLY A 158 -5.48 -4.64 8.11
C GLY A 158 -5.19 -5.08 9.55
N THR A 159 -5.55 -6.31 9.89
CA THR A 159 -5.29 -6.85 11.23
C THR A 159 -3.78 -6.96 11.45
N GLN A 160 -3.25 -6.55 12.59
CA GLN A 160 -1.82 -6.27 12.74
C GLN A 160 -1.05 -7.41 13.40
N TYR A 161 0.11 -7.79 12.86
CA TYR A 161 0.97 -8.85 13.40
C TYR A 161 2.47 -8.53 13.26
N ILE A 162 3.25 -8.99 14.23
CA ILE A 162 4.69 -9.19 14.06
C ILE A 162 4.97 -10.69 13.83
N LYS A 163 5.95 -11.01 12.98
CA LYS A 163 6.39 -12.38 12.70
C LYS A 163 7.85 -12.56 13.09
N GLU A 164 8.13 -13.53 13.95
CA GLU A 164 9.48 -13.95 14.32
C GLU A 164 10.12 -14.78 13.21
N ARG A 165 11.46 -14.94 13.20
CA ARG A 165 12.16 -15.83 12.24
C ARG A 165 11.71 -17.29 12.32
N SER A 166 11.25 -17.72 13.49
CA SER A 166 10.62 -19.04 13.70
C SER A 166 9.32 -19.22 12.92
N GLY A 167 8.78 -18.15 12.35
CA GLY A 167 7.47 -18.12 11.70
C GLY A 167 6.32 -17.81 12.66
N LYS A 168 6.57 -17.80 13.97
CA LYS A 168 5.55 -17.46 14.98
C LYS A 168 5.05 -16.04 14.77
N GLN A 169 3.73 -15.89 14.67
CA GLN A 169 3.06 -14.60 14.56
C GLN A 169 2.45 -14.19 15.90
N THR A 170 2.62 -12.92 16.27
CA THR A 170 2.00 -12.32 17.45
C THR A 170 1.11 -11.16 17.01
N HIS A 171 -0.15 -11.20 17.41
CA HIS A 171 -1.14 -10.16 17.10
C HIS A 171 -0.84 -8.87 17.88
N ILE A 172 -0.94 -7.73 17.20
CA ILE A 172 -0.85 -6.39 17.80
C ILE A 172 -2.25 -5.79 17.85
N PRO A 173 -2.84 -5.56 19.05
CA PRO A 173 -4.17 -4.99 19.15
C PRO A 173 -4.25 -3.56 18.59
N GLY A 174 -5.32 -3.28 17.84
CA GLY A 174 -5.66 -1.94 17.37
C GLY A 174 -5.86 -1.86 15.86
N THR A 175 -6.26 -0.67 15.41
CA THR A 175 -6.43 -0.34 13.99
C THR A 175 -5.69 0.95 13.71
N PHE A 176 -4.67 0.86 12.87
CA PHE A 176 -3.82 1.97 12.48
C PHE A 176 -3.07 1.56 11.20
N LEU A 177 -2.56 2.55 10.48
CA LEU A 177 -1.78 2.30 9.28
C LEU A 177 -0.42 1.67 9.63
N THR A 178 -0.08 0.62 8.89
CA THR A 178 1.28 0.09 8.76
C THR A 178 1.61 -0.06 7.29
N GLY A 179 2.89 0.04 6.98
CA GLY A 179 3.36 0.06 5.61
C GLY A 179 4.80 -0.37 5.54
N GLY A 180 5.26 -0.58 4.32
CA GLY A 180 6.63 -0.99 4.08
C GLY A 180 6.87 -1.37 2.64
N THR A 181 7.98 -2.06 2.44
CA THR A 181 8.43 -2.54 1.13
C THR A 181 7.76 -3.86 0.75
N VAL A 182 7.64 -4.04 -0.56
CA VAL A 182 7.16 -5.26 -1.19
C VAL A 182 8.17 -5.63 -2.26
N GLY A 183 8.45 -6.92 -2.44
CA GLY A 183 9.31 -7.37 -3.53
C GLY A 183 8.68 -7.16 -4.91
N THR A 184 9.48 -7.26 -5.96
CA THR A 184 9.03 -7.08 -7.34
C THR A 184 7.81 -7.97 -7.63
N PRO A 185 6.68 -7.38 -8.05
CA PRO A 185 5.50 -8.15 -8.39
C PRO A 185 5.66 -8.86 -9.74
N TRP A 186 4.92 -9.94 -9.94
CA TRP A 186 4.80 -10.65 -11.21
C TRP A 186 3.36 -10.64 -11.72
N TYR A 187 3.16 -10.80 -13.03
CA TYR A 187 1.83 -10.95 -13.60
C TYR A 187 1.26 -12.34 -13.28
N SER A 188 0.08 -12.38 -12.66
CA SER A 188 -0.59 -13.63 -12.26
C SER A 188 -1.79 -14.00 -13.14
N GLY A 189 -2.07 -13.22 -14.20
CA GLY A 189 -3.20 -13.43 -15.11
C GLY A 189 -4.40 -12.54 -14.81
N ASN A 190 -5.38 -12.48 -15.73
CA ASN A 190 -6.64 -11.73 -15.56
C ASN A 190 -6.49 -10.23 -15.20
N ASN A 191 -5.46 -9.56 -15.73
CA ASN A 191 -5.10 -8.18 -15.36
C ASN A 191 -4.67 -8.03 -13.90
N LEU A 192 -4.17 -9.11 -13.30
CA LEU A 192 -3.72 -9.16 -11.93
C LEU A 192 -2.20 -9.27 -11.82
N ILE A 193 -1.62 -8.57 -10.84
CA ILE A 193 -0.22 -8.77 -10.43
C ILE A 193 -0.15 -9.27 -9.00
N SER A 194 0.90 -10.02 -8.68
CA SER A 194 1.08 -10.65 -7.38
C SER A 194 2.48 -10.46 -6.85
N SER A 195 2.61 -10.46 -5.53
CA SER A 195 3.88 -10.60 -4.83
C SER A 195 3.70 -11.49 -3.59
N SER A 196 4.80 -11.99 -3.03
CA SER A 196 4.78 -12.85 -1.83
C SER A 196 5.65 -12.28 -0.71
N PRO A 197 5.30 -11.11 -0.15
CA PRO A 197 6.08 -10.50 0.94
C PRO A 197 5.91 -11.20 2.30
N GLY A 198 5.16 -12.31 2.37
CA GLY A 198 4.95 -13.09 3.59
C GLY A 198 6.22 -13.71 4.18
N ASP A 199 7.30 -13.81 3.39
CA ASP A 199 8.64 -14.01 3.92
C ASP A 199 9.28 -12.66 4.28
N THR A 200 8.88 -12.12 5.43
CA THR A 200 9.26 -10.79 5.93
C THR A 200 10.76 -10.63 6.21
N TYR A 201 11.55 -11.70 6.07
CA TYR A 201 13.00 -11.70 6.26
C TYR A 201 13.77 -11.88 4.95
N ASN A 202 13.07 -12.13 3.84
CA ASN A 202 13.70 -12.27 2.54
C ASN A 202 14.11 -10.89 2.01
N LYS A 203 15.41 -10.74 1.71
CA LYS A 203 15.97 -9.48 1.20
C LYS A 203 15.32 -9.01 -0.11
N SER A 204 14.75 -9.93 -0.90
CA SER A 204 14.00 -9.58 -2.11
C SER A 204 12.74 -8.74 -1.83
N GLN A 205 12.26 -8.70 -0.59
CA GLN A 205 11.11 -7.89 -0.18
C GLN A 205 11.48 -6.47 0.23
N GLY A 206 12.77 -6.12 0.20
CA GLY A 206 13.30 -4.86 0.69
C GLY A 206 13.52 -4.84 2.22
N PRO A 207 14.10 -3.75 2.75
CA PRO A 207 14.52 -3.67 4.15
C PRO A 207 13.37 -3.52 5.15
N LEU A 208 12.15 -3.26 4.69
CA LEU A 208 10.98 -2.99 5.53
C LEU A 208 9.78 -3.81 5.06
N ALA A 209 9.98 -5.11 4.82
CA ALA A 209 8.96 -5.99 4.23
C ALA A 209 7.62 -5.92 4.97
N SER A 210 6.53 -5.71 4.22
CA SER A 210 5.15 -5.67 4.72
C SER A 210 4.26 -6.61 3.90
N TYR A 211 3.59 -7.53 4.59
CA TYR A 211 2.65 -8.48 3.99
C TYR A 211 1.23 -8.15 4.40
N GLY A 212 0.45 -7.51 3.51
CA GLY A 212 -0.93 -7.14 3.80
C GLY A 212 -1.88 -8.30 3.70
N GLN A 213 -2.91 -8.31 4.54
CA GLN A 213 -3.88 -9.39 4.58
C GLN A 213 -5.25 -8.95 5.14
N MET A 214 -5.97 -9.68 6.02
CA MET A 214 -7.39 -9.39 6.28
C MET A 214 -7.61 -7.96 6.82
N GLY A 215 -8.36 -7.17 6.06
CA GLY A 215 -8.60 -5.75 6.30
C GLY A 215 -7.70 -4.80 5.50
N ASP A 216 -6.67 -5.31 4.82
CA ASP A 216 -5.89 -4.57 3.82
C ASP A 216 -6.52 -4.62 2.42
N SER A 217 -7.69 -5.22 2.27
CA SER A 217 -8.48 -5.16 1.04
C SER A 217 -8.68 -3.71 0.60
N GLY A 218 -8.37 -3.41 -0.66
CA GLY A 218 -8.41 -2.05 -1.20
C GLY A 218 -7.18 -1.19 -0.89
N SER A 219 -6.22 -1.68 -0.09
CA SER A 219 -4.97 -0.96 0.15
C SER A 219 -4.11 -0.84 -1.12
N PRO A 220 -3.42 0.29 -1.32
CA PRO A 220 -2.63 0.53 -2.52
C PRO A 220 -1.29 -0.22 -2.51
N LEU A 221 -0.85 -0.54 -3.73
CA LEU A 221 0.55 -0.77 -4.05
C LEU A 221 1.04 0.43 -4.88
N PHE A 222 2.20 0.96 -4.51
CA PHE A 222 2.93 1.99 -5.25
C PHE A 222 4.23 1.42 -5.77
N ALA A 223 4.65 1.89 -6.94
CA ALA A 223 5.91 1.56 -7.58
C ALA A 223 6.65 2.86 -7.88
N TYR A 224 7.96 2.89 -7.63
CA TYR A 224 8.80 3.98 -8.09
C TYR A 224 9.20 3.74 -9.55
N ASP A 225 8.79 4.64 -10.44
CA ASP A 225 9.19 4.65 -11.85
C ASP A 225 10.45 5.50 -12.01
N SER A 226 11.58 4.84 -12.29
CA SER A 226 12.88 5.50 -12.46
C SER A 226 12.97 6.36 -13.73
N LEU A 227 12.12 6.14 -14.73
CA LEU A 227 12.12 6.96 -15.95
C LEU A 227 11.45 8.32 -15.74
N SER A 228 10.44 8.36 -14.88
CA SER A 228 9.71 9.58 -14.53
C SER A 228 10.01 10.12 -13.14
N GLU A 229 10.93 9.45 -12.42
CA GLU A 229 11.43 9.78 -11.08
C GLU A 229 10.34 10.01 -10.03
N LYS A 230 9.22 9.28 -10.13
CA LYS A 230 8.05 9.45 -9.27
C LYS A 230 7.43 8.13 -8.84
N MET A 231 6.63 8.21 -7.79
CA MET A 231 5.79 7.11 -7.34
C MET A 231 4.50 7.08 -8.14
N VAL A 232 4.16 5.90 -8.68
CA VAL A 232 2.91 5.62 -9.38
C VAL A 232 2.18 4.47 -8.70
N SER A 233 0.85 4.47 -8.72
CA SER A 233 0.04 3.44 -8.09
C SER A 233 -0.35 2.33 -9.07
N GLY A 234 0.00 1.08 -8.74
CA GLY A 234 -0.29 -0.16 -9.50
C GLY A 234 -1.64 -0.82 -9.22
N TRP A 235 -2.39 -0.25 -8.28
CA TRP A 235 -3.77 -0.51 -7.82
C TRP A 235 -4.20 -1.88 -7.25
N SER A 236 -5.20 -1.83 -6.35
CA SER A 236 -5.32 -2.47 -5.02
C SER A 236 -5.26 -3.98 -4.83
N HIS A 237 -5.00 -4.33 -3.56
CA HIS A 237 -5.12 -5.65 -2.93
C HIS A 237 -6.58 -6.19 -2.87
N PRO A 238 -6.95 -7.22 -3.64
CA PRO A 238 -8.12 -8.06 -3.41
C PRO A 238 -7.72 -9.17 -2.42
N ALA A 239 -8.55 -9.41 -1.40
CA ALA A 239 -8.36 -10.53 -0.48
C ALA A 239 -9.10 -11.76 -1.00
#